data_AF-A0A9Q2QL40-F1
#
_entry.id   AF-A0A9Q2QL40-F1
#
_cell.length_a   1.000
_cell.length_b   1.000
_cell.length_c   1.000
_cell.angle_alpha   90.00
_cell.angle_beta   90.00
_cell.angle_gamma   90.00
#
_symmetry.space_group_name_H-M   'P 1'
#
loop_
_entity.id
_entity.type
_entity.pdbx_description
1 polymer ?
#
loop_
_entity_poly.entity_id
_entity_poly.type
_entity_poly.pdbx_seq_one_letter_code
_entity_poly.pdbx_strand_id
1 'polypeptide(L)'
;MKVQLTFKIHKFSYVIFIISLIIGIVTFSQQVSAHATLEKVTPAQNSVVENAPNEITLQFNEPVHSKYSSIKIYDDNGSELTEVKPSTTGSSQTLTFPIENLNKGTHSIKWHTMSADGHEINDSFEFSVGKQTANGIDTAPPFYEKADFWFGVTRFIIEGLLITLTGLYFVNRLAKRQSLPHLNFKTYTMPTILTLVMISVITVLIYMMTLSSDVVSDVLSLQKATLLQTPFILTMIAVIILLLLFTLKNMATSWYIFIPSLILIALSMSGHAWSQSVPIWSIFIRVIHITGISFWLGALIYLVVMVLGKKQFAVNQMRPFLLKVNISAVMLIVISGVLMSIDQTNVLTLWKNIQTWSVLLLIKILLTFVMMTLGFYQTTKALGKHRQTNRFALIIELSIGILLILAGVIMSQLNIPG
;
A
#
# COMPACT_ATOMS: atom_id res chain seq x y z
N MET A 1 4.12 -34.78 16.46
CA MET A 1 3.98 -35.21 15.05
C MET A 1 3.90 -33.96 14.18
N LYS A 2 4.97 -33.61 13.45
CA LYS A 2 4.94 -32.49 12.48
C LYS A 2 4.29 -33.02 11.21
N VAL A 3 3.17 -32.42 10.78
CA VAL A 3 2.52 -32.75 9.51
C VAL A 3 2.69 -31.54 8.58
N GLN A 4 3.40 -31.75 7.48
CA GLN A 4 3.52 -30.79 6.38
C GLN A 4 2.23 -30.81 5.54
N LEU A 5 1.73 -29.62 5.25
CA LEU A 5 0.59 -29.37 4.37
C LEU A 5 1.08 -29.08 2.96
N THR A 6 0.50 -29.76 1.96
CA THR A 6 0.59 -29.35 0.56
C THR A 6 -0.82 -29.07 0.03
N PHE A 7 -1.00 -27.88 -0.51
CA PHE A 7 -2.23 -27.41 -1.15
C PHE A 7 -2.06 -27.47 -2.68
N LYS A 8 -3.10 -27.92 -3.40
CA LYS A 8 -3.20 -27.77 -4.86
C LYS A 8 -4.40 -26.88 -5.17
N ILE A 9 -4.16 -25.77 -5.87
CA ILE A 9 -5.17 -24.79 -6.31
C ILE A 9 -5.26 -24.85 -7.84
N HIS A 10 -6.48 -24.79 -8.40
CA HIS A 10 -6.75 -25.02 -9.83
C HIS A 10 -6.39 -23.83 -10.74
N LYS A 11 -5.85 -24.16 -11.92
CA LYS A 11 -5.30 -23.26 -12.95
C LYS A 11 -6.31 -22.27 -13.57
N PHE A 12 -7.62 -22.51 -13.43
CA PHE A 12 -8.66 -21.71 -14.07
C PHE A 12 -8.86 -20.31 -13.42
N SER A 13 -8.54 -20.18 -12.13
CA SER A 13 -8.65 -18.90 -11.39
C SER A 13 -7.56 -17.88 -11.76
N TYR A 14 -6.42 -18.33 -12.31
CA TYR A 14 -5.32 -17.45 -12.69
C TYR A 14 -5.62 -16.67 -13.99
N VAL A 15 -6.35 -17.27 -14.92
CA VAL A 15 -6.59 -16.69 -16.26
C VAL A 15 -7.58 -15.51 -16.16
N ILE A 16 -8.62 -15.64 -15.34
CA ILE A 16 -9.60 -14.56 -15.11
C ILE A 16 -8.97 -13.41 -14.29
N PHE A 17 -8.10 -13.73 -13.33
CA PHE A 17 -7.32 -12.77 -12.54
C PHE A 17 -6.41 -11.92 -13.44
N ILE A 18 -5.67 -12.55 -14.36
CA ILE A 18 -4.75 -11.88 -15.29
C ILE A 18 -5.48 -11.04 -16.34
N ILE A 19 -6.57 -11.55 -16.93
CA ILE A 19 -7.34 -10.80 -17.95
C ILE A 19 -7.99 -9.54 -17.34
N SER A 20 -8.42 -9.61 -16.07
CA SER A 20 -8.96 -8.43 -15.36
C SER A 20 -7.89 -7.39 -14.99
N LEU A 21 -6.64 -7.82 -14.84
CA LEU A 21 -5.48 -6.97 -14.52
C LEU A 21 -5.00 -6.17 -15.75
N ILE A 22 -5.10 -6.76 -16.94
CA ILE A 22 -4.55 -6.19 -18.19
C ILE A 22 -5.46 -5.09 -18.78
N ILE A 23 -6.78 -5.17 -18.60
CA ILE A 23 -7.74 -4.21 -19.19
C ILE A 23 -7.73 -2.84 -18.48
N GLY A 24 -7.08 -2.73 -17.31
CA GLY A 24 -7.03 -1.51 -16.50
C GLY A 24 -5.88 -0.53 -16.76
N ILE A 25 -5.01 -0.76 -17.75
CA ILE A 25 -3.72 -0.04 -17.90
C ILE A 25 -3.67 0.88 -19.13
N VAL A 26 -4.76 1.52 -19.54
CA VAL A 26 -4.68 2.47 -20.68
C VAL A 26 -5.49 3.73 -20.39
N THR A 27 -4.82 4.81 -19.99
CA THR A 27 -4.60 6.02 -20.82
C THR A 27 -3.82 7.13 -20.08
N PHE A 28 -2.68 7.48 -20.67
CA PHE A 28 -2.05 8.79 -20.92
C PHE A 28 -2.16 9.96 -19.91
N SER A 29 -0.98 10.43 -19.48
CA SER A 29 -0.71 11.82 -19.14
C SER A 29 0.32 12.40 -20.12
N GLN A 30 -0.03 13.48 -20.83
CA GLN A 30 0.94 14.26 -21.60
C GLN A 30 1.53 15.36 -20.70
N GLN A 31 2.82 15.26 -20.41
CA GLN A 31 3.61 16.36 -19.87
C GLN A 31 4.23 17.10 -21.05
N VAL A 32 3.84 18.35 -21.26
CA VAL A 32 4.49 19.24 -22.23
C VAL A 32 5.70 19.86 -21.53
N SER A 33 6.91 19.51 -22.00
CA SER A 33 8.18 20.06 -21.52
C SER A 33 8.73 21.07 -22.53
N ALA A 34 9.33 22.16 -22.05
CA ALA A 34 9.87 23.26 -22.85
C ALA A 34 11.42 23.28 -22.86
N HIS A 35 12.06 22.14 -22.69
CA HIS A 35 13.52 21.95 -22.63
C HIS A 35 14.04 21.07 -23.78
N ALA A 36 15.37 20.87 -23.91
CA ALA A 36 16.01 20.13 -25.01
C ALA A 36 15.20 18.90 -25.47
N THR A 37 14.78 18.92 -26.74
CA THR A 37 14.02 17.86 -27.36
C THR A 37 14.91 17.01 -28.24
N LEU A 38 14.77 15.70 -28.14
CA LEU A 38 15.40 14.75 -29.05
C LEU A 38 14.79 14.90 -30.45
N GLU A 39 15.60 15.29 -31.43
CA GLU A 39 15.16 15.50 -32.80
C GLU A 39 15.35 14.26 -33.67
N LYS A 40 16.44 13.52 -33.44
CA LYS A 40 16.79 12.38 -34.28
C LYS A 40 17.57 11.33 -33.50
N VAL A 41 17.27 10.07 -33.80
CA VAL A 41 17.98 8.90 -33.30
C VAL A 41 18.49 8.06 -34.46
N THR A 42 19.70 7.51 -34.32
CA THR A 42 20.22 6.48 -35.23
C THR A 42 20.72 5.30 -34.40
N PRO A 43 20.23 4.06 -34.61
CA PRO A 43 19.17 3.67 -35.54
C PRO A 43 17.84 4.39 -35.31
N ALA A 44 17.06 4.58 -36.38
CA ALA A 44 15.79 5.29 -36.31
C ALA A 44 14.80 4.56 -35.39
N GLN A 45 13.96 5.32 -34.69
CA GLN A 45 12.92 4.75 -33.83
C GLN A 45 11.99 3.82 -34.63
N ASN A 46 11.69 2.67 -34.04
CA ASN A 46 10.90 1.57 -34.60
C ASN A 46 11.47 0.97 -35.90
N SER A 47 12.73 1.24 -36.23
CA SER A 47 13.38 0.66 -37.42
C SER A 47 13.88 -0.77 -37.17
N VAL A 48 14.02 -1.52 -38.26
CA VAL A 48 14.68 -2.83 -38.27
C VAL A 48 15.98 -2.68 -39.07
N VAL A 49 17.12 -2.82 -38.41
CA VAL A 49 18.46 -2.82 -39.05
C VAL A 49 18.92 -4.24 -39.30
N GLU A 50 19.60 -4.51 -40.42
CA GLU A 50 20.02 -5.88 -40.76
C GLU A 50 21.09 -6.43 -39.80
N ASN A 51 22.02 -5.57 -39.38
CA ASN A 51 23.16 -5.90 -38.53
C ASN A 51 23.16 -5.02 -37.28
N ALA A 52 23.74 -5.52 -36.19
CA ALA A 52 23.91 -4.75 -34.96
C ALA A 52 24.72 -3.47 -35.24
N PRO A 53 24.25 -2.29 -34.80
CA PRO A 53 24.99 -1.06 -34.99
C PRO A 53 26.22 -1.03 -34.07
N ASN A 54 27.30 -0.40 -34.52
CA ASN A 54 28.49 -0.18 -33.68
C ASN A 54 28.32 1.02 -32.74
N GLU A 55 27.32 1.87 -32.99
CA GLU A 55 27.03 3.06 -32.18
C GLU A 55 25.56 3.43 -32.26
N ILE A 56 25.07 4.10 -31.23
CA ILE A 56 23.77 4.80 -31.21
C ILE A 56 24.07 6.29 -31.14
N THR A 57 23.41 7.09 -31.99
CA THR A 57 23.50 8.55 -31.94
C THR A 57 22.17 9.18 -31.57
N LEU A 58 22.22 10.13 -30.64
CA LEU A 58 21.10 10.95 -30.20
C LEU A 58 21.41 12.41 -30.57
N GLN A 59 20.54 13.01 -31.39
CA GLN A 59 20.64 14.40 -31.80
C GLN A 59 19.50 15.22 -31.17
N PHE A 60 19.86 16.33 -30.55
CA PHE A 60 18.98 17.24 -29.83
C PHE A 60 18.92 18.60 -30.53
N ASN A 61 17.85 19.35 -30.29
CA ASN A 61 17.68 20.71 -30.81
C ASN A 61 18.64 21.72 -30.17
N GLU A 62 19.15 21.45 -28.97
CA GLU A 62 20.12 22.27 -28.24
C GLU A 62 21.26 21.43 -27.61
N PRO A 63 22.42 22.03 -27.28
CA PRO A 63 23.53 21.29 -26.68
C PRO A 63 23.17 20.68 -25.32
N VAL A 64 23.61 19.44 -25.10
CA VAL A 64 23.46 18.71 -23.84
C VAL A 64 24.82 18.30 -23.27
N HIS A 65 24.92 18.14 -21.96
CA HIS A 65 26.15 17.78 -21.26
C HIS A 65 26.43 16.27 -21.32
N SER A 66 27.52 15.88 -22.00
CA SER A 66 27.86 14.46 -22.17
C SER A 66 28.19 13.75 -20.85
N LYS A 67 28.77 14.47 -19.87
CA LYS A 67 29.10 13.95 -18.53
C LYS A 67 27.88 13.44 -17.75
N TYR A 68 26.73 14.08 -17.95
CA TYR A 68 25.48 13.77 -17.25
C TYR A 68 24.50 12.98 -18.14
N SER A 69 25.01 12.36 -19.20
CA SER A 69 24.21 11.58 -20.14
C SER A 69 24.57 10.10 -20.07
N SER A 70 23.58 9.23 -20.24
CA SER A 70 23.79 7.82 -20.55
C SER A 70 22.59 7.25 -21.29
N ILE A 71 22.80 6.10 -21.93
CA ILE A 71 21.74 5.23 -22.39
C ILE A 71 21.77 3.92 -21.61
N LYS A 72 20.59 3.41 -21.29
CA LYS A 72 20.36 2.05 -20.80
C LYS A 72 19.68 1.25 -21.89
N ILE A 73 20.25 0.09 -22.19
CA ILE A 73 19.79 -0.79 -23.27
C ILE A 73 19.09 -1.98 -22.65
N TYR A 74 17.89 -2.29 -23.14
CA TYR A 74 17.07 -3.39 -22.69
C TYR A 74 16.86 -4.39 -23.83
N ASP A 75 16.72 -5.67 -23.49
CA ASP A 75 16.34 -6.73 -24.43
C ASP A 75 14.83 -6.77 -24.68
N ASP A 76 14.39 -7.73 -25.50
CA ASP A 76 12.99 -7.91 -25.88
C ASP A 76 12.09 -8.40 -24.73
N ASN A 77 12.67 -8.77 -23.58
CA ASN A 77 11.96 -9.12 -22.35
C ASN A 77 11.98 -7.99 -21.32
N GLY A 78 12.59 -6.83 -21.63
CA GLY A 78 12.73 -5.70 -20.71
C GLY A 78 13.85 -5.86 -19.69
N SER A 79 14.78 -6.80 -19.89
CA SER A 79 15.95 -6.96 -19.02
C SER A 79 17.04 -5.96 -19.41
N GLU A 80 17.61 -5.25 -18.43
CA GLU A 80 18.72 -4.33 -18.66
C GLU A 80 19.97 -5.12 -19.09
N LEU A 81 20.45 -4.85 -20.30
CA LEU A 81 21.66 -5.46 -20.85
C LEU A 81 22.91 -4.70 -20.39
N THR A 82 22.88 -3.37 -20.50
CA THR A 82 24.02 -2.50 -20.20
C THR A 82 23.63 -1.03 -20.05
N GLU A 83 24.46 -0.26 -19.37
CA GLU A 83 24.45 1.20 -19.37
C GLU A 83 25.70 1.73 -20.09
N VAL A 84 25.51 2.60 -21.06
CA VAL A 84 26.57 3.12 -21.94
C VAL A 84 26.69 4.63 -21.78
N LYS A 85 27.93 5.11 -21.61
CA LYS A 85 28.28 6.53 -21.61
C LYS A 85 28.66 7.00 -23.03
N PRO A 86 28.42 8.27 -23.37
CA PRO A 86 28.78 8.76 -24.70
C PRO A 86 30.30 8.87 -24.86
N SER A 87 30.80 8.63 -26.07
CA SER A 87 32.19 8.92 -26.45
C SER A 87 32.41 10.41 -26.73
N THR A 88 31.34 11.16 -26.99
CA THR A 88 31.34 12.61 -27.15
C THR A 88 31.77 13.32 -25.86
N THR A 89 32.61 14.36 -25.98
CA THR A 89 33.09 15.16 -24.85
C THR A 89 32.45 16.55 -24.82
N GLY A 90 32.29 17.12 -23.62
CA GLY A 90 31.77 18.48 -23.45
C GLY A 90 30.25 18.60 -23.65
N SER A 91 29.82 19.78 -24.09
CA SER A 91 28.42 20.05 -24.46
C SER A 91 28.26 19.96 -25.97
N SER A 92 27.35 19.12 -26.43
CA SER A 92 27.13 18.83 -27.87
C SER A 92 25.65 18.64 -28.16
N GLN A 93 25.21 19.02 -29.35
CA GLN A 93 23.86 18.70 -29.85
C GLN A 93 23.74 17.23 -30.27
N THR A 94 24.85 16.54 -30.50
CA THR A 94 24.87 15.11 -30.87
C THR A 94 25.73 14.34 -29.89
N LEU A 95 25.14 13.30 -29.29
CA LEU A 95 25.83 12.34 -28.44
C LEU A 95 25.95 11.00 -29.15
N THR A 96 27.15 10.45 -29.19
CA THR A 96 27.46 9.14 -29.76
C THR A 96 27.76 8.14 -28.66
N PHE A 97 27.07 7.00 -28.65
CA PHE A 97 27.19 5.94 -27.66
C PHE A 97 27.74 4.68 -28.34
N PRO A 98 28.99 4.28 -28.08
CA PRO A 98 29.58 3.09 -28.68
C PRO A 98 28.89 1.83 -28.14
N ILE A 99 28.49 0.92 -29.03
CA ILE A 99 27.80 -0.32 -28.68
C ILE A 99 28.70 -1.51 -28.98
N GLU A 100 28.95 -2.33 -27.97
CA GLU A 100 29.62 -3.61 -28.12
C GLU A 100 28.58 -4.74 -28.17
N ASN A 101 28.49 -5.41 -29.31
CA ASN A 101 27.72 -6.65 -29.51
C ASN A 101 26.26 -6.60 -29.02
N LEU A 102 25.37 -6.11 -29.89
CA LEU A 102 23.93 -6.19 -29.66
C LEU A 102 23.35 -7.47 -30.30
N ASN A 103 22.59 -8.25 -29.52
CA ASN A 103 21.95 -9.46 -30.02
C ASN A 103 20.89 -9.14 -31.09
N LYS A 104 20.44 -10.17 -31.83
CA LYS A 104 19.27 -10.02 -32.71
C LYS A 104 18.00 -9.96 -31.87
N GLY A 105 17.08 -9.06 -32.23
CA GLY A 105 15.82 -8.84 -31.51
C GLY A 105 15.47 -7.36 -31.40
N THR A 106 14.34 -7.07 -30.77
CA THR A 106 13.93 -5.71 -30.42
C THR A 106 14.64 -5.26 -29.15
N HIS A 107 15.14 -4.03 -29.16
CA HIS A 107 15.81 -3.39 -28.04
C HIS A 107 15.13 -2.08 -27.70
N SER A 108 14.91 -1.86 -26.41
CA SER A 108 14.46 -0.57 -25.89
C SER A 108 15.65 0.20 -25.34
N ILE A 109 15.76 1.46 -25.73
CA ILE A 109 16.82 2.37 -25.33
C ILE A 109 16.19 3.44 -24.47
N LYS A 110 16.43 3.39 -23.16
CA LYS A 110 16.13 4.52 -22.26
C LYS A 110 17.33 5.42 -22.22
N TRP A 111 17.14 6.70 -22.45
CA TRP A 111 18.23 7.66 -22.37
C TRP A 111 17.86 8.73 -21.36
N HIS A 112 18.89 9.29 -20.74
CA HIS A 112 18.76 10.52 -19.99
C HIS A 112 19.93 11.44 -20.33
N THR A 113 19.69 12.73 -20.22
CA THR A 113 20.69 13.78 -20.46
C THR A 113 20.39 14.99 -19.60
N MET A 114 21.30 15.96 -19.61
CA MET A 114 21.11 17.26 -18.99
C MET A 114 21.37 18.34 -20.04
N SER A 115 20.41 19.21 -20.30
CA SER A 115 20.58 20.38 -21.17
C SER A 115 21.64 21.33 -20.62
N ALA A 116 22.20 22.18 -21.48
CA ALA A 116 23.24 23.13 -21.09
C ALA A 116 22.80 24.15 -20.00
N ASP A 117 21.50 24.33 -19.81
CA ASP A 117 20.90 25.17 -18.77
C ASP A 117 20.66 24.43 -17.43
N GLY A 118 20.99 23.13 -17.36
CA GLY A 118 20.98 22.35 -16.13
C GLY A 118 19.71 21.53 -15.87
N HIS A 119 18.79 21.43 -16.83
CA HIS A 119 17.59 20.60 -16.68
C HIS A 119 17.84 19.16 -17.14
N GLU A 120 17.39 18.19 -16.33
CA GLU A 120 17.43 16.79 -16.71
C GLU A 120 16.24 16.40 -17.59
N ILE A 121 16.51 15.61 -18.62
CA ILE A 121 15.53 15.16 -19.60
C ILE A 121 15.78 13.68 -19.87
N ASN A 122 14.72 12.91 -20.00
CA ASN A 122 14.78 11.50 -20.31
C ASN A 122 13.64 11.12 -21.25
N ASP A 123 13.86 10.10 -22.06
CA ASP A 123 12.83 9.46 -22.87
C ASP A 123 13.30 8.04 -23.23
N SER A 124 12.54 7.36 -24.08
CA SER A 124 12.89 6.05 -24.60
C SER A 124 12.45 5.86 -26.04
N PHE A 125 13.17 5.00 -26.76
CA PHE A 125 12.78 4.55 -28.09
C PHE A 125 13.19 3.11 -28.31
N GLU A 126 12.56 2.45 -29.28
CA GLU A 126 12.86 1.06 -29.65
C GLU A 126 13.47 0.99 -31.05
N PHE A 127 14.30 -0.01 -31.29
CA PHE A 127 14.69 -0.46 -32.64
C PHE A 127 14.96 -1.95 -32.61
N SER A 128 15.03 -2.60 -33.78
CA SER A 128 15.26 -4.04 -33.86
C SER A 128 16.47 -4.40 -34.73
N VAL A 129 17.22 -5.41 -34.32
CA VAL A 129 18.35 -5.97 -35.08
C VAL A 129 17.92 -7.30 -35.73
N GLY A 130 17.98 -7.35 -37.05
CA GLY A 130 17.64 -8.48 -37.91
C GLY A 130 16.14 -8.73 -38.07
N LYS A 131 15.38 -8.75 -36.97
CA LYS A 131 13.92 -8.89 -36.96
C LYS A 131 13.32 -8.25 -35.73
N GLN A 132 12.08 -7.78 -35.84
CA GLN A 132 11.28 -7.36 -34.69
C GLN A 132 10.82 -8.59 -33.88
N THR A 133 11.12 -8.62 -32.59
CA THR A 133 10.70 -9.68 -31.65
C THR A 133 9.73 -9.21 -30.58
N ALA A 134 9.66 -7.90 -30.31
CA ALA A 134 8.72 -7.28 -29.38
C ALA A 134 8.19 -5.93 -29.91
N ASN A 135 7.20 -5.38 -29.22
CA ASN A 135 6.68 -4.03 -29.44
C ASN A 135 6.16 -3.50 -28.10
N GLY A 136 6.66 -2.34 -27.66
CA GLY A 136 6.29 -1.75 -26.37
C GLY A 136 6.89 -2.53 -25.21
N ILE A 137 8.22 -2.66 -25.20
CA ILE A 137 9.00 -3.32 -24.15
C ILE A 137 8.77 -2.55 -22.83
N ASP A 138 8.14 -3.22 -21.86
CA ASP A 138 8.04 -2.67 -20.51
C ASP A 138 9.41 -2.73 -19.83
N THR A 139 10.05 -1.57 -19.77
CA THR A 139 11.33 -1.36 -19.08
C THR A 139 11.14 -0.77 -17.69
N ALA A 140 9.90 -0.68 -17.20
CA ALA A 140 9.68 -0.31 -15.80
C ALA A 140 10.26 -1.43 -14.93
N PRO A 141 11.00 -1.08 -13.85
CA PRO A 141 11.42 -2.09 -12.91
C PRO A 141 10.17 -2.81 -12.39
N PRO A 142 10.24 -4.15 -12.18
CA PRO A 142 9.13 -4.91 -11.64
C PRO A 142 8.56 -4.22 -10.40
N PHE A 143 7.24 -4.30 -10.19
CA PHE A 143 6.59 -3.57 -9.11
C PHE A 143 7.20 -3.87 -7.72
N TYR A 144 7.74 -5.07 -7.52
CA TYR A 144 8.39 -5.50 -6.27
C TYR A 144 9.79 -4.90 -6.05
N GLU A 145 10.37 -4.19 -7.02
CA GLU A 145 11.62 -3.44 -6.84
C GLU A 145 11.35 -1.99 -6.42
N LYS A 146 10.11 -1.51 -6.56
CA LYS A 146 9.72 -0.15 -6.21
C LYS A 146 9.52 -0.02 -4.70
N ALA A 147 10.14 0.99 -4.09
CA ALA A 147 9.98 1.28 -2.67
C ALA A 147 8.51 1.52 -2.28
N ASP A 148 7.72 2.18 -3.13
CA ASP A 148 6.29 2.45 -2.90
C ASP A 148 5.46 1.18 -2.69
N PHE A 149 5.79 0.10 -3.41
CA PHE A 149 5.11 -1.18 -3.25
C PHE A 149 5.37 -1.75 -1.86
N TRP A 150 6.64 -1.83 -1.44
CA TRP A 150 6.99 -2.32 -0.11
C TRP A 150 6.52 -1.40 1.01
N PHE A 151 6.46 -0.10 0.77
CA PHE A 151 5.86 0.85 1.69
C PHE A 151 4.38 0.51 1.90
N GLY A 152 3.62 0.31 0.82
CA GLY A 152 2.22 -0.11 0.90
C GLY A 152 2.04 -1.42 1.68
N VAL A 153 2.87 -2.43 1.41
CA VAL A 153 2.84 -3.72 2.11
C VAL A 153 3.17 -3.58 3.59
N THR A 154 4.28 -2.94 3.93
CA THR A 154 4.73 -2.80 5.33
C THR A 154 3.77 -1.93 6.14
N ARG A 155 3.24 -0.85 5.55
CA ARG A 155 2.20 -0.02 6.14
C ARG A 155 0.92 -0.81 6.42
N PHE A 156 0.45 -1.60 5.46
CA PHE A 156 -0.72 -2.48 5.67
C PHE A 156 -0.50 -3.44 6.85
N ILE A 157 0.68 -4.07 6.91
CA ILE A 157 1.03 -5.00 7.98
C ILE A 157 1.05 -4.28 9.34
N ILE A 158 1.78 -3.16 9.48
CA ILE A 158 1.93 -2.50 10.77
C ILE A 158 0.63 -1.87 11.27
N GLU A 159 -0.10 -1.15 10.41
CA GLU A 159 -1.39 -0.55 10.79
C GLU A 159 -2.41 -1.64 11.13
N GLY A 160 -2.48 -2.71 10.33
CA GLY A 160 -3.34 -3.86 10.57
C GLY A 160 -3.03 -4.54 11.91
N LEU A 161 -1.75 -4.77 12.22
CA LEU A 161 -1.32 -5.34 13.50
C LEU A 161 -1.64 -4.43 14.68
N LEU A 162 -1.37 -3.13 14.58
CA LEU A 162 -1.64 -2.16 15.66
C LEU A 162 -3.15 -2.05 15.95
N ILE A 163 -3.98 -1.97 14.92
CA ILE A 163 -5.44 -1.90 15.05
C ILE A 163 -5.96 -3.21 15.67
N THR A 164 -5.51 -4.36 15.17
CA THR A 164 -5.96 -5.67 15.63
C THR A 164 -5.53 -5.97 17.08
N LEU A 165 -4.26 -5.73 17.41
CA LEU A 165 -3.72 -6.02 18.75
C LEU A 165 -4.27 -5.07 19.81
N THR A 166 -4.45 -3.78 19.47
CA THR A 166 -5.12 -2.81 20.35
C THR A 166 -6.56 -3.23 20.62
N GLY A 167 -7.27 -3.70 19.58
CA GLY A 167 -8.63 -4.19 19.70
C GLY A 167 -8.73 -5.44 20.55
N LEU A 168 -7.87 -6.42 20.29
CA LEU A 168 -7.77 -7.65 21.06
C LEU A 168 -7.47 -7.34 22.54
N TYR A 169 -6.59 -6.38 22.81
CA TYR A 169 -6.28 -5.91 24.16
C TYR A 169 -7.53 -5.34 24.86
N PHE A 170 -8.28 -4.45 24.20
CA PHE A 170 -9.49 -3.86 24.78
C PHE A 170 -10.61 -4.90 24.98
N VAL A 171 -10.86 -5.77 24.01
CA VAL A 171 -11.86 -6.84 24.12
C VAL A 171 -11.51 -7.77 25.28
N ASN A 172 -10.25 -8.18 25.40
CA ASN A 172 -9.80 -9.01 26.52
C ASN A 172 -9.97 -8.33 27.88
N ARG A 173 -9.70 -7.02 27.96
CA ARG A 173 -9.90 -6.22 29.17
C ARG A 173 -11.38 -6.12 29.55
N LEU A 174 -12.27 -5.91 28.57
CA LEU A 174 -13.72 -5.89 28.79
C LEU A 174 -14.23 -7.27 29.25
N ALA A 175 -13.75 -8.35 28.64
CA ALA A 175 -14.07 -9.71 29.08
C ALA A 175 -13.65 -9.95 30.54
N LYS A 176 -12.42 -9.54 30.90
CA LYS A 176 -11.92 -9.64 32.28
C LYS A 176 -12.78 -8.85 33.28
N ARG A 177 -13.27 -7.66 32.91
CA ARG A 177 -14.17 -6.85 33.76
C ARG A 177 -15.53 -7.50 33.99
N GLN A 178 -16.00 -8.31 33.05
CA GLN A 178 -17.26 -9.05 33.15
C GLN A 178 -17.06 -10.47 33.74
N SER A 179 -15.89 -10.77 34.30
CA SER A 179 -15.54 -12.10 34.83
C SER A 179 -15.68 -13.23 33.80
N LEU A 180 -15.57 -12.90 32.52
CA LEU A 180 -15.59 -13.87 31.42
C LEU A 180 -14.20 -14.53 31.26
N PRO A 181 -14.13 -15.68 30.57
CA PRO A 181 -12.86 -16.25 30.15
C PRO A 181 -11.99 -15.17 29.49
N HIS A 182 -10.70 -15.11 29.84
CA HIS A 182 -9.77 -14.09 29.35
C HIS A 182 -8.42 -14.70 28.97
N LEU A 183 -7.74 -14.04 28.03
CA LEU A 183 -6.41 -14.39 27.56
C LEU A 183 -5.34 -13.78 28.49
N ASN A 184 -4.28 -14.54 28.75
CA ASN A 184 -3.14 -14.05 29.51
C ASN A 184 -2.02 -13.62 28.55
N PHE A 185 -1.78 -12.31 28.45
CA PHE A 185 -0.76 -11.75 27.55
C PHE A 185 0.62 -11.60 28.19
N LYS A 186 0.76 -11.79 29.51
CA LYS A 186 1.93 -11.36 30.30
C LYS A 186 3.27 -11.90 29.76
N THR A 187 3.27 -13.13 29.25
CA THR A 187 4.48 -13.80 28.73
C THR A 187 4.96 -13.24 27.39
N TYR A 188 4.06 -12.72 26.55
CA TYR A 188 4.39 -12.34 25.17
C TYR A 188 4.33 -10.82 24.90
N THR A 189 3.89 -10.02 25.89
CA THR A 189 3.74 -8.56 25.72
C THR A 189 5.03 -7.87 25.23
N MET A 190 6.17 -8.13 25.87
CA MET A 190 7.41 -7.42 25.55
C MET A 190 7.98 -7.80 24.16
N PRO A 191 8.13 -9.10 23.82
CA PRO A 191 8.56 -9.49 22.47
C PRO A 191 7.65 -8.96 21.36
N THR A 192 6.33 -8.98 21.56
CA THR A 192 5.37 -8.43 20.59
C THR A 192 5.58 -6.93 20.40
N ILE A 193 5.73 -6.16 21.48
CA ILE A 193 5.94 -4.70 21.38
C ILE A 193 7.25 -4.39 20.65
N LEU A 194 8.35 -5.07 20.98
CA LEU A 194 9.63 -4.88 20.29
C LEU A 194 9.53 -5.22 18.80
N THR A 195 8.79 -6.27 18.44
CA THR A 195 8.54 -6.62 17.04
C THR A 195 7.76 -5.51 16.32
N LEU A 196 6.73 -4.95 16.95
CA LEU A 196 5.97 -3.83 16.37
C LEU A 196 6.82 -2.57 16.20
N VAL A 197 7.70 -2.27 17.15
CA VAL A 197 8.66 -1.16 17.05
C VAL A 197 9.59 -1.38 15.85
N MET A 198 10.17 -2.58 15.70
CA MET A 198 11.05 -2.89 14.57
C MET A 198 10.34 -2.76 13.22
N ILE A 199 9.11 -3.30 13.09
CA ILE A 199 8.32 -3.17 11.86
C ILE A 199 7.99 -1.69 11.59
N SER A 200 7.67 -0.90 12.62
CA SER A 200 7.40 0.53 12.47
C SER A 200 8.63 1.29 11.95
N VAL A 201 9.81 1.01 12.50
CA VAL A 201 11.09 1.58 12.05
C VAL A 201 11.36 1.21 10.59
N ILE A 202 11.23 -0.07 10.22
CA ILE A 202 11.41 -0.54 8.84
C ILE A 202 10.43 0.17 7.89
N THR A 203 9.18 0.33 8.30
CA THR A 203 8.16 1.02 7.49
C THR A 203 8.52 2.49 7.25
N VAL A 204 9.08 3.18 8.26
CA VAL A 204 9.58 4.57 8.11
C VAL A 204 10.77 4.63 7.15
N LEU A 205 11.72 3.69 7.27
CA LEU A 205 12.88 3.65 6.38
C LEU A 205 12.47 3.42 4.91
N ILE A 206 11.55 2.48 4.67
CA ILE A 206 11.04 2.24 3.32
C ILE A 206 10.26 3.45 2.82
N TYR A 207 9.47 4.12 3.67
CA TYR A 207 8.81 5.38 3.31
C TYR A 207 9.83 6.46 2.91
N MET A 208 10.94 6.61 3.62
CA MET A 208 11.98 7.57 3.26
C MET A 208 12.61 7.28 1.88
N MET A 209 12.70 6.01 1.48
CA MET A 209 13.16 5.63 0.13
C MET A 209 12.19 6.05 -0.98
N THR A 210 10.94 6.41 -0.65
CA THR A 210 9.96 6.96 -1.61
C THR A 210 10.08 8.48 -1.80
N LEU A 211 10.86 9.15 -0.96
CA LEU A 211 11.02 10.61 -0.96
C LEU A 211 12.28 11.03 -1.72
N SER A 212 12.33 12.28 -2.17
CA SER A 212 13.55 12.85 -2.76
C SER A 212 14.66 13.01 -1.72
N SER A 213 15.92 13.02 -2.17
CA SER A 213 17.09 13.17 -1.30
C SER A 213 17.04 14.42 -0.42
N ASP A 214 16.52 15.53 -0.95
CA ASP A 214 16.40 16.80 -0.23
C ASP A 214 15.41 16.69 0.91
N VAL A 215 14.24 16.09 0.66
CA VAL A 215 13.23 15.85 1.69
C VAL A 215 13.77 14.91 2.78
N VAL A 216 14.53 13.88 2.41
CA VAL A 216 15.16 12.98 3.39
C VAL A 216 16.18 13.74 4.24
N SER A 217 17.02 14.58 3.63
CA SER A 217 18.00 15.42 4.33
C SER A 217 17.33 16.38 5.32
N ASP A 218 16.26 17.05 4.89
CA ASP A 218 15.46 17.96 5.72
C ASP A 218 14.81 17.23 6.91
N VAL A 219 14.29 16.02 6.68
CA VAL A 219 13.72 15.20 7.76
C VAL A 219 14.79 14.79 8.77
N LEU A 220 15.97 14.36 8.30
CA LEU A 220 17.08 13.95 9.16
C LEU A 220 17.69 15.12 9.96
N SER A 221 17.68 16.33 9.37
CA SER A 221 18.08 17.57 10.04
C SER A 221 16.98 18.17 10.92
N LEU A 222 15.83 17.49 11.05
CA LEU A 222 14.68 17.90 11.86
C LEU A 222 14.10 19.26 11.46
N GLN A 223 14.11 19.57 10.16
CA GLN A 223 13.51 20.81 9.66
C GLN A 223 12.00 20.81 9.89
N LYS A 224 11.53 21.79 10.67
CA LYS A 224 10.13 21.88 11.11
C LYS A 224 9.13 21.92 9.95
N ALA A 225 9.44 22.66 8.88
CA ALA A 225 8.56 22.80 7.73
C ALA A 225 8.31 21.45 7.04
N THR A 226 9.39 20.71 6.75
CA THR A 226 9.33 19.40 6.08
C THR A 226 8.71 18.33 6.98
N LEU A 227 8.97 18.36 8.30
CA LEU A 227 8.33 17.45 9.25
C LEU A 227 6.80 17.63 9.30
N LEU A 228 6.29 18.87 9.27
CA LEU A 228 4.84 19.14 9.25
C LEU A 228 4.17 18.70 7.94
N GLN A 229 4.94 18.63 6.85
CA GLN A 229 4.48 18.13 5.55
C GLN A 229 4.60 16.61 5.41
N THR A 230 5.21 15.91 6.38
CA THR A 230 5.39 14.45 6.39
C THR A 230 4.65 13.80 7.58
N PRO A 231 3.31 13.92 7.66
CA PRO A 231 2.52 13.48 8.82
C PRO A 231 2.63 11.98 9.12
N PHE A 232 2.95 11.16 8.12
CA PHE A 232 3.22 9.74 8.31
C PHE A 232 4.44 9.48 9.22
N ILE A 233 5.54 10.21 9.02
CA ILE A 233 6.75 10.07 9.83
C ILE A 233 6.47 10.46 11.28
N LEU A 234 5.79 11.59 11.49
CA LEU A 234 5.37 12.04 12.82
C LEU A 234 4.47 11.01 13.50
N THR A 235 3.51 10.44 12.76
CA THR A 235 2.62 9.38 13.26
C THR A 235 3.41 8.16 13.72
N MET A 236 4.37 7.68 12.91
CA MET A 236 5.18 6.51 13.26
C MET A 236 6.11 6.77 14.44
N ILE A 237 6.71 7.95 14.56
CA ILE A 237 7.49 8.35 15.73
C ILE A 237 6.61 8.31 16.99
N ALA A 238 5.41 8.92 16.93
CA ALA A 238 4.47 8.89 18.05
C ALA A 238 4.07 7.46 18.43
N VAL A 239 3.77 6.60 17.45
CA VAL A 239 3.44 5.18 17.68
C VAL A 239 4.61 4.44 18.35
N ILE A 240 5.85 4.62 17.88
CA ILE A 240 7.03 3.99 18.48
C ILE A 240 7.18 4.41 19.95
N ILE A 241 7.06 5.71 20.24
CA ILE A 241 7.13 6.23 21.60
C ILE A 241 6.01 5.63 22.46
N LEU A 242 4.77 5.62 21.97
CA LEU A 242 3.61 5.08 22.70
C LEU A 242 3.74 3.57 22.96
N LEU A 243 4.27 2.81 22.00
CA LEU A 243 4.56 1.39 22.18
C LEU A 243 5.59 1.16 23.31
N LEU A 244 6.66 1.95 23.35
CA LEU A 244 7.65 1.90 24.43
C LEU A 244 7.05 2.31 25.77
N LEU A 245 6.25 3.38 25.81
CA LEU A 245 5.54 3.84 27.01
C LEU A 245 4.54 2.81 27.55
N PHE A 246 3.95 1.99 26.69
CA PHE A 246 3.07 0.90 27.09
C PHE A 246 3.80 -0.21 27.87
N THR A 247 5.13 -0.34 27.70
CA THR A 247 5.94 -1.35 28.42
C THR A 247 6.21 -0.99 29.88
N LEU A 248 5.99 0.27 30.27
CA LEU A 248 6.21 0.73 31.63
C LEU A 248 5.33 -0.05 32.62
N LYS A 249 5.98 -0.58 33.67
CA LYS A 249 5.33 -1.38 34.72
C LYS A 249 4.86 -0.48 35.85
N ASN A 250 3.90 -0.96 36.64
CA ASN A 250 3.37 -0.31 37.85
C ASN A 250 2.70 1.06 37.63
N MET A 251 2.18 1.30 36.42
CA MET A 251 1.43 2.52 36.11
C MET A 251 -0.03 2.41 36.57
N ALA A 252 -0.70 3.56 36.70
CA ALA A 252 -2.13 3.61 37.03
C ALA A 252 -2.97 2.85 35.99
N THR A 253 -4.11 2.30 36.41
CA THR A 253 -5.02 1.52 35.54
C THR A 253 -5.50 2.30 34.30
N SER A 254 -5.56 3.63 34.40
CA SER A 254 -5.86 4.57 33.31
C SER A 254 -4.76 4.64 32.25
N TRP A 255 -3.49 4.50 32.63
CA TRP A 255 -2.35 4.50 31.70
C TRP A 255 -2.52 3.44 30.61
N TYR A 256 -2.87 2.23 31.03
CA TYR A 256 -3.06 1.10 30.12
C TYR A 256 -4.36 1.18 29.29
N ILE A 257 -5.21 2.19 29.51
CA ILE A 257 -6.32 2.54 28.61
C ILE A 257 -5.88 3.67 27.68
N PHE A 258 -5.22 4.67 28.25
CA PHE A 258 -4.85 5.91 27.56
C PHE A 258 -3.83 5.65 26.45
N ILE A 259 -2.75 4.91 26.72
CA ILE A 259 -1.68 4.68 25.74
C ILE A 259 -2.19 3.94 24.49
N PRO A 260 -2.90 2.79 24.58
CA PRO A 260 -3.46 2.16 23.38
C PRO A 260 -4.49 3.03 22.64
N SER A 261 -5.25 3.86 23.37
CA SER A 261 -6.19 4.81 22.74
C SER A 261 -5.43 5.89 21.95
N LEU A 262 -4.32 6.40 22.49
CA LEU A 262 -3.46 7.34 21.79
C LEU A 262 -2.82 6.74 20.53
N ILE A 263 -2.53 5.43 20.52
CA ILE A 263 -2.04 4.75 19.31
C ILE A 263 -3.09 4.85 18.19
N LEU A 264 -4.38 4.58 18.48
CA LEU A 264 -5.46 4.71 17.49
C LEU A 264 -5.66 6.16 17.03
N ILE A 265 -5.49 7.13 17.94
CA ILE A 265 -5.52 8.55 17.61
C ILE A 265 -4.38 8.92 16.69
N ALA A 266 -3.15 8.53 17.01
CA ALA A 266 -1.97 8.79 16.18
C ALA A 266 -2.17 8.23 14.77
N LEU A 267 -2.62 6.98 14.63
CA LEU A 267 -2.90 6.35 13.32
C LEU A 267 -3.92 7.14 12.48
N SER A 268 -4.83 7.89 13.14
CA SER A 268 -5.85 8.70 12.48
C SER A 268 -5.33 10.03 11.93
N MET A 269 -4.13 10.48 12.37
CA MET A 269 -3.52 11.77 12.01
C MET A 269 -2.71 11.72 10.68
N SER A 270 -2.74 10.60 9.96
CA SER A 270 -2.03 10.43 8.68
C SER A 270 -2.97 10.58 7.46
N GLY A 271 -2.46 10.54 6.22
CA GLY A 271 -3.29 10.48 5.00
C GLY A 271 -4.23 11.67 4.78
N HIS A 272 -5.29 11.46 3.99
CA HIS A 272 -6.21 12.52 3.55
C HIS A 272 -6.91 13.31 4.66
N ALA A 273 -7.03 12.74 5.86
CA ALA A 273 -7.62 13.47 7.00
C ALA A 273 -6.77 14.69 7.41
N TRP A 274 -5.47 14.66 7.12
CA TRP A 274 -4.55 15.76 7.43
C TRP A 274 -4.67 16.94 6.45
N SER A 275 -5.10 16.68 5.22
CA SER A 275 -5.20 17.68 4.14
C SER A 275 -6.61 18.22 3.91
N GLN A 276 -7.60 17.84 4.72
CA GLN A 276 -8.97 18.38 4.62
C GLN A 276 -9.04 19.85 5.04
N SER A 277 -10.12 20.52 4.66
CA SER A 277 -10.38 21.91 5.04
C SER A 277 -10.51 22.11 6.55
N VAL A 278 -11.06 21.10 7.26
CA VAL A 278 -11.17 21.07 8.72
C VAL A 278 -10.54 19.78 9.27
N PRO A 279 -9.19 19.69 9.34
CA PRO A 279 -8.50 18.43 9.67
C PRO A 279 -8.94 17.80 11.01
N ILE A 280 -9.25 18.62 12.01
CA ILE A 280 -9.66 18.15 13.35
C ILE A 280 -10.94 17.31 13.26
N TRP A 281 -11.90 17.73 12.44
CA TRP A 281 -13.17 17.02 12.26
C TRP A 281 -12.96 15.68 11.54
N SER A 282 -12.18 15.70 10.46
CA SER A 282 -11.84 14.51 9.67
C SER A 282 -11.06 13.48 10.50
N ILE A 283 -10.10 13.93 11.30
CA ILE A 283 -9.34 13.08 12.23
C ILE A 283 -10.28 12.49 13.28
N PHE A 284 -11.19 13.28 13.86
CA PHE A 284 -12.14 12.80 14.86
C PHE A 284 -13.04 11.67 14.33
N ILE A 285 -13.64 11.84 13.14
CA ILE A 285 -14.45 10.79 12.52
C ILE A 285 -13.59 9.54 12.26
N ARG A 286 -12.36 9.72 11.80
CA ARG A 286 -11.44 8.59 11.55
C ARG A 286 -11.04 7.87 12.83
N VAL A 287 -10.87 8.55 13.96
CA VAL A 287 -10.64 7.90 15.27
C VAL A 287 -11.81 6.98 15.61
N ILE A 288 -13.05 7.44 15.41
CA ILE A 288 -14.25 6.61 15.61
C ILE A 288 -14.22 5.40 14.69
N HIS A 289 -13.90 5.60 13.41
CA HIS A 289 -13.84 4.54 12.41
C HIS A 289 -12.80 3.47 12.75
N ILE A 290 -11.56 3.88 13.00
CA ILE A 290 -10.46 2.97 13.34
C ILE A 290 -10.71 2.27 14.68
N THR A 291 -11.32 2.95 15.65
CA THR A 291 -11.75 2.32 16.91
C THR A 291 -12.78 1.22 16.66
N GLY A 292 -13.78 1.48 15.81
CA GLY A 292 -14.73 0.48 15.36
C GLY A 292 -14.05 -0.74 14.73
N ILE A 293 -13.14 -0.52 13.76
CA ILE A 293 -12.36 -1.59 13.12
C ILE A 293 -11.54 -2.37 14.15
N SER A 294 -10.92 -1.66 15.09
CA SER A 294 -10.12 -2.26 16.16
C SER A 294 -10.95 -3.22 17.01
N PHE A 295 -12.10 -2.78 17.54
CA PHE A 295 -12.98 -3.67 18.31
C PHE A 295 -13.51 -4.85 17.50
N TRP A 296 -13.87 -4.62 16.23
CA TRP A 296 -14.37 -5.65 15.34
C TRP A 296 -13.32 -6.76 15.07
N LEU A 297 -12.11 -6.37 14.65
CA LEU A 297 -11.00 -7.31 14.43
C LEU A 297 -10.55 -7.97 15.74
N GLY A 298 -10.47 -7.20 16.82
CA GLY A 298 -10.11 -7.68 18.13
C GLY A 298 -11.04 -8.80 18.61
N ALA A 299 -12.36 -8.61 18.48
CA ALA A 299 -13.37 -9.61 18.85
C ALA A 299 -13.33 -10.85 17.95
N LEU A 300 -13.04 -10.69 16.66
CA LEU A 300 -12.88 -11.80 15.71
C LEU A 300 -11.67 -12.66 16.06
N ILE A 301 -10.48 -12.06 16.25
CA ILE A 301 -9.28 -12.78 16.66
C ILE A 301 -9.46 -13.44 18.02
N TYR A 302 -10.13 -12.74 18.95
CA TYR A 302 -10.47 -13.29 20.25
C TYR A 302 -11.27 -14.60 20.11
N LEU A 303 -12.30 -14.62 19.27
CA LEU A 303 -13.11 -15.82 19.02
C LEU A 303 -12.26 -16.94 18.42
N VAL A 304 -11.42 -16.64 17.42
CA VAL A 304 -10.54 -17.62 16.76
C VAL A 304 -9.61 -18.28 17.77
N VAL A 305 -8.94 -17.50 18.63
CA VAL A 305 -8.04 -18.03 19.68
C VAL A 305 -8.78 -18.97 20.63
N MET A 306 -10.00 -18.61 21.03
CA MET A 306 -10.80 -19.43 21.95
C MET A 306 -11.28 -20.75 21.32
N VAL A 307 -11.66 -20.71 20.04
CA VAL A 307 -12.06 -21.91 19.27
C VAL A 307 -10.87 -22.84 19.05
N LEU A 308 -9.72 -22.31 18.63
CA LEU A 308 -8.50 -23.10 18.42
C LEU A 308 -7.95 -23.70 19.72
N GLY A 309 -8.14 -23.02 20.85
CA GLY A 309 -7.83 -23.54 22.18
C GLY A 309 -8.75 -24.67 22.66
N LYS A 310 -9.71 -25.13 21.84
CA LYS A 310 -10.71 -26.16 22.16
C LYS A 310 -11.51 -25.90 23.44
N LYS A 311 -11.66 -24.63 23.85
CA LYS A 311 -12.40 -24.24 25.06
C LYS A 311 -13.89 -24.07 24.77
N GLN A 312 -14.58 -25.12 24.34
CA GLN A 312 -15.98 -25.06 23.88
C GLN A 312 -16.93 -24.41 24.91
N PHE A 313 -16.74 -24.73 26.19
CA PHE A 313 -17.50 -24.12 27.30
C PHE A 313 -17.29 -22.60 27.40
N ALA A 314 -16.06 -22.15 27.18
CA ALA A 314 -15.73 -20.73 27.20
C ALA A 314 -16.27 -20.00 25.97
N VAL A 315 -16.27 -20.64 24.79
CA VAL A 315 -16.88 -20.08 23.57
C VAL A 315 -18.38 -19.81 23.76
N ASN A 316 -19.11 -20.74 24.39
CA ASN A 316 -20.55 -20.56 24.64
C ASN A 316 -20.86 -19.38 25.56
N GLN A 317 -20.05 -19.18 26.61
CA GLN A 317 -20.21 -18.04 27.53
C GLN A 317 -19.85 -16.70 26.89
N MET A 318 -18.86 -16.69 25.99
CA MET A 318 -18.37 -15.47 25.37
C MET A 318 -19.17 -15.00 24.17
N ARG A 319 -19.94 -15.89 23.54
CA ARG A 319 -20.70 -15.59 22.32
C ARG A 319 -21.63 -14.38 22.45
N PRO A 320 -22.47 -14.23 23.51
CA PRO A 320 -23.34 -13.05 23.65
C PRO A 320 -22.55 -11.75 23.83
N PHE A 321 -21.43 -11.81 24.56
CA PHE A 321 -20.54 -10.67 24.78
C PHE A 321 -19.87 -10.23 23.47
N LEU A 322 -19.25 -11.16 22.73
CA LEU A 322 -18.58 -10.88 21.46
C LEU A 322 -19.57 -10.40 20.39
N LEU A 323 -20.80 -10.92 20.38
CA LEU A 323 -21.85 -10.43 19.48
C LEU A 323 -22.21 -8.97 19.75
N LYS A 324 -22.39 -8.58 21.03
CA LYS A 324 -22.66 -7.18 21.39
C LYS A 324 -21.50 -6.26 20.98
N VAL A 325 -20.26 -6.67 21.24
CA VAL A 325 -19.07 -5.91 20.83
C VAL A 325 -19.04 -5.73 19.31
N ASN A 326 -19.26 -6.81 18.55
CA ASN A 326 -19.25 -6.75 17.09
C ASN A 326 -20.37 -5.88 16.52
N ILE A 327 -21.59 -5.96 17.05
CA ILE A 327 -22.70 -5.11 16.59
C ILE A 327 -22.37 -3.62 16.82
N SER A 328 -21.90 -3.27 18.02
CA SER A 328 -21.50 -1.89 18.31
C SER A 328 -20.34 -1.43 17.42
N ALA A 329 -19.34 -2.30 17.20
CA ALA A 329 -18.20 -1.99 16.35
C ALA A 329 -18.62 -1.75 14.89
N VAL A 330 -19.47 -2.62 14.32
CA VAL A 330 -19.99 -2.46 12.95
C VAL A 330 -20.82 -1.18 12.83
N MET A 331 -21.66 -0.85 13.81
CA MET A 331 -22.40 0.42 13.80
C MET A 331 -21.46 1.62 13.77
N LEU A 332 -20.39 1.62 14.59
CA LEU A 332 -19.38 2.69 14.56
C LEU A 332 -18.70 2.77 13.19
N ILE A 333 -18.28 1.65 12.61
CA ILE A 333 -17.62 1.59 11.29
C ILE A 333 -18.53 2.16 10.20
N VAL A 334 -19.81 1.74 10.15
CA VAL A 334 -20.74 2.17 9.11
C VAL A 334 -21.06 3.66 9.23
N ILE A 335 -21.44 4.12 10.43
CA ILE A 335 -21.79 5.53 10.67
C ILE A 335 -20.60 6.43 10.35
N SER A 336 -19.42 6.11 10.91
CA SER A 336 -18.21 6.89 10.64
C SER A 336 -17.75 6.79 9.18
N GLY A 337 -17.92 5.65 8.52
CA GLY A 337 -17.57 5.47 7.11
C GLY A 337 -18.42 6.35 6.19
N VAL A 338 -19.72 6.46 6.47
CA VAL A 338 -20.61 7.38 5.75
C VAL A 338 -20.19 8.83 5.98
N LEU A 339 -19.91 9.21 7.23
CA LEU A 339 -19.44 10.57 7.56
C LEU A 339 -18.11 10.89 6.88
N MET A 340 -17.15 9.97 6.86
CA MET A 340 -15.87 10.14 6.16
C MET A 340 -16.07 10.31 4.65
N SER A 341 -16.99 9.55 4.05
CA SER A 341 -17.29 9.70 2.61
C SER A 341 -17.87 11.07 2.29
N ILE A 342 -18.75 11.60 3.15
CA ILE A 342 -19.33 12.94 2.98
C ILE A 342 -18.27 14.02 3.17
N ASP A 343 -17.38 13.85 4.16
CA ASP A 343 -16.30 14.79 4.46
C ASP A 343 -15.25 14.85 3.35
N GLN A 344 -14.91 13.71 2.76
CA GLN A 344 -13.84 13.61 1.77
C GLN A 344 -14.30 13.86 0.34
N THR A 345 -15.57 13.64 0.00
CA THR A 345 -16.05 13.72 -1.40
C THR A 345 -17.37 14.42 -1.57
N ASN A 346 -17.56 14.98 -2.77
CA ASN A 346 -18.86 15.46 -3.22
C ASN A 346 -19.58 14.38 -4.06
N VAL A 347 -20.81 14.05 -3.66
CA VAL A 347 -21.61 12.98 -4.30
C VAL A 347 -21.85 13.26 -5.79
N LEU A 348 -21.92 14.52 -6.20
CA LEU A 348 -22.08 14.89 -7.61
C LEU A 348 -20.81 14.71 -8.45
N THR A 349 -19.62 14.89 -7.87
CA THR A 349 -18.36 14.71 -8.61
C THR A 349 -17.99 13.24 -8.77
N LEU A 350 -18.38 12.39 -7.81
CA LEU A 350 -18.22 10.93 -7.91
C LEU A 350 -18.88 10.33 -9.17
N TRP A 351 -20.04 10.85 -9.57
CA TRP A 351 -20.77 10.38 -10.75
C TRP A 351 -20.27 10.97 -12.06
N LYS A 352 -19.72 12.19 -12.03
CA LYS A 352 -19.21 12.87 -13.23
C LYS A 352 -17.81 12.38 -13.61
N ASN A 353 -16.97 12.08 -12.62
CA ASN A 353 -15.58 11.68 -12.80
C ASN A 353 -15.29 10.38 -12.03
N ILE A 354 -15.67 9.24 -12.60
CA ILE A 354 -15.40 7.93 -12.00
C ILE A 354 -13.88 7.68 -12.03
N GLN A 355 -13.23 7.82 -10.88
CA GLN A 355 -11.83 7.49 -10.67
C GLN A 355 -11.70 6.19 -9.87
N THR A 356 -10.48 5.63 -9.80
CA THR A 356 -10.15 4.41 -9.03
C THR A 356 -10.64 4.50 -7.59
N TRP A 357 -10.51 5.68 -6.96
CA TRP A 357 -11.00 5.92 -5.60
C TRP A 357 -12.52 5.73 -5.50
N SER A 358 -13.31 6.29 -6.43
CA SER A 358 -14.78 6.16 -6.46
C SER A 358 -15.21 4.71 -6.62
N VAL A 359 -14.53 3.96 -7.49
CA VAL A 359 -14.83 2.53 -7.72
C VAL A 359 -14.55 1.72 -6.45
N LEU A 360 -13.41 1.96 -5.78
CA LEU A 360 -13.08 1.28 -4.52
C LEU A 360 -14.07 1.61 -3.40
N LEU A 361 -14.59 2.84 -3.35
CA LEU A 361 -15.66 3.22 -2.42
C LEU A 361 -16.93 2.41 -2.67
N LEU A 362 -17.37 2.29 -3.92
CA LEU A 362 -18.56 1.51 -4.28
C LEU A 362 -18.38 0.03 -3.96
N ILE A 363 -17.21 -0.54 -4.28
CA ILE A 363 -16.86 -1.91 -3.91
C ILE A 363 -16.93 -2.08 -2.39
N LYS A 364 -16.40 -1.12 -1.62
CA LYS A 364 -16.45 -1.14 -0.15
C LYS A 364 -17.89 -1.15 0.36
N ILE A 365 -18.76 -0.31 -0.18
CA ILE A 365 -20.18 -0.25 0.20
C ILE A 365 -20.85 -1.59 -0.08
N LEU A 366 -20.67 -2.13 -1.29
CA LEU A 366 -21.23 -3.42 -1.70
C LEU A 366 -20.73 -4.57 -0.80
N LEU A 367 -19.42 -4.69 -0.61
CA LEU A 367 -18.82 -5.74 0.21
C LEU A 367 -19.24 -5.64 1.67
N THR A 368 -19.36 -4.42 2.20
CA THR A 368 -19.86 -4.20 3.57
C THR A 368 -21.31 -4.67 3.70
N PHE A 369 -22.16 -4.35 2.72
CA PHE A 369 -23.55 -4.81 2.71
C PHE A 369 -23.65 -6.34 2.63
N VAL A 370 -22.91 -6.97 1.72
CA VAL A 370 -22.85 -8.43 1.59
C VAL A 370 -22.40 -9.07 2.92
N MET A 371 -21.34 -8.53 3.52
CA MET A 371 -20.80 -9.02 4.78
C MET A 371 -21.80 -8.88 5.94
N MET A 372 -22.51 -7.76 6.05
CA MET A 372 -23.55 -7.57 7.08
C MET A 372 -24.71 -8.54 6.89
N THR A 373 -25.11 -8.79 5.64
CA THR A 373 -26.21 -9.70 5.32
C THR A 373 -25.85 -11.15 5.66
N LEU A 374 -24.63 -11.58 5.32
CA LEU A 374 -24.08 -12.89 5.69
C LEU A 374 -23.97 -13.04 7.21
N GLY A 375 -23.42 -12.03 7.90
CA GLY A 375 -23.26 -12.04 9.34
C GLY A 375 -24.61 -12.11 10.08
N PHE A 376 -25.61 -11.38 9.59
CA PHE A 376 -26.97 -11.44 10.11
C PHE A 376 -27.61 -12.82 9.88
N TYR A 377 -27.51 -13.37 8.66
CA TYR A 377 -28.02 -14.70 8.35
C TYR A 377 -27.36 -15.80 9.21
N GLN A 378 -26.04 -15.74 9.39
CA GLN A 378 -25.33 -16.70 10.25
C GLN A 378 -25.71 -16.55 11.71
N THR A 379 -25.83 -15.33 12.22
CA THR A 379 -26.18 -15.07 13.61
C THR A 379 -27.59 -15.57 13.92
N THR A 380 -28.58 -15.27 13.06
CA THR A 380 -29.96 -15.73 13.21
C THR A 380 -30.08 -17.25 13.11
N LYS A 381 -29.45 -17.88 12.10
CA LYS A 381 -29.43 -19.34 11.95
C LYS A 381 -28.74 -20.07 13.11
N ALA A 382 -27.64 -19.52 13.61
CA ALA A 382 -26.89 -20.10 14.72
C ALA A 382 -27.52 -19.80 16.10
N LEU A 383 -28.48 -18.88 16.20
CA LEU A 383 -29.35 -18.69 17.36
C LEU A 383 -30.58 -19.62 17.31
N GLY A 384 -30.91 -20.17 16.14
CA GLY A 384 -31.95 -21.19 15.96
C GLY A 384 -31.54 -22.61 16.41
N LYS A 385 -32.46 -23.58 16.25
CA LYS A 385 -32.35 -24.98 16.74
C LYS A 385 -31.10 -25.76 16.30
N HIS A 386 -30.38 -25.32 15.27
CA HIS A 386 -29.30 -26.11 14.66
C HIS A 386 -27.89 -25.92 15.24
N ARG A 387 -27.63 -24.91 16.11
CA ARG A 387 -26.34 -24.68 16.83
C ARG A 387 -25.05 -24.93 16.01
N GLN A 388 -25.07 -24.79 14.69
CA GLN A 388 -23.93 -25.04 13.81
C GLN A 388 -23.67 -23.81 12.94
N THR A 389 -22.44 -23.32 12.97
CA THR A 389 -21.94 -22.27 12.08
C THR A 389 -21.30 -22.92 10.85
N ASN A 390 -21.53 -22.35 9.66
CA ASN A 390 -20.93 -22.88 8.44
C ASN A 390 -19.47 -22.37 8.34
N ARG A 391 -18.49 -23.28 8.45
CA ARG A 391 -17.07 -22.94 8.36
C ARG A 391 -16.71 -22.24 7.05
N PHE A 392 -17.34 -22.62 5.93
CA PHE A 392 -17.11 -22.01 4.63
C PHE A 392 -17.57 -20.54 4.60
N ALA A 393 -18.73 -20.26 5.19
CA ALA A 393 -19.27 -18.90 5.27
C ALA A 393 -18.40 -17.99 6.17
N LEU A 394 -17.85 -18.52 7.27
CA LEU A 394 -16.89 -17.80 8.12
C LEU A 394 -15.59 -17.44 7.39
N ILE A 395 -15.07 -18.35 6.54
CA ILE A 395 -13.89 -18.08 5.72
C ILE A 395 -14.19 -16.96 4.72
N ILE A 396 -15.35 -17.01 4.07
CA ILE A 396 -15.79 -15.94 3.15
C ILE A 396 -15.89 -14.59 3.87
N GLU A 397 -16.51 -14.54 5.05
CA GLU A 397 -16.60 -13.30 5.84
C GLU A 397 -15.23 -12.75 6.21
N LEU A 398 -14.29 -13.61 6.62
CA LEU A 398 -12.92 -13.20 6.92
C LEU A 398 -12.21 -12.68 5.68
N SER A 399 -12.36 -13.34 4.52
CA SER A 399 -11.79 -12.91 3.25
C SER A 399 -12.34 -11.55 2.80
N ILE A 400 -13.66 -11.35 2.88
CA ILE A 400 -14.29 -10.05 2.58
C ILE A 400 -13.78 -8.98 3.54
N GLY A 401 -13.66 -9.29 4.82
CA GLY A 401 -13.08 -8.39 5.82
C GLY A 401 -11.66 -7.94 5.49
N ILE A 402 -10.79 -8.88 5.09
CA ILE A 402 -9.41 -8.58 4.67
C ILE A 402 -9.40 -7.69 3.41
N LEU A 403 -10.25 -8.00 2.42
CA LEU A 403 -10.38 -7.20 1.20
C LEU A 403 -10.86 -5.76 1.50
N LEU A 404 -11.81 -5.59 2.43
CA LEU A 404 -12.30 -4.27 2.85
C LEU A 404 -11.20 -3.43 3.51
N ILE A 405 -10.35 -4.03 4.34
CA ILE A 405 -9.21 -3.36 4.97
C ILE A 405 -8.18 -2.98 3.89
N LEU A 406 -7.85 -3.92 3.00
CA LEU A 406 -6.90 -3.68 1.91
C LEU A 406 -7.36 -2.55 0.99
N ALA A 407 -8.63 -2.58 0.56
CA ALA A 407 -9.23 -1.51 -0.21
C ALA A 407 -9.15 -0.17 0.54
N GLY A 408 -9.38 -0.16 1.86
CA GLY A 408 -9.25 1.04 2.69
C GLY A 408 -7.83 1.60 2.74
N VAL A 409 -6.82 0.74 2.87
CA VAL A 409 -5.41 1.16 2.87
C VAL A 409 -5.00 1.72 1.50
N ILE A 410 -5.38 1.04 0.41
CA ILE A 410 -5.12 1.51 -0.96
C ILE A 410 -5.81 2.86 -1.21
N MET A 411 -7.09 2.99 -0.87
CA MET A 411 -7.83 4.25 -1.01
C MET A 411 -7.17 5.42 -0.25
N SER A 412 -6.48 5.15 0.86
CA SER A 412 -5.78 6.19 1.61
C SER A 412 -4.54 6.76 0.91
N GLN A 413 -4.09 6.12 -0.18
CA GLN A 413 -2.95 6.54 -1.00
C GLN A 413 -3.39 7.14 -2.35
N LEU A 414 -4.63 6.90 -2.77
CA LEU A 414 -5.16 7.42 -4.03
C LEU A 414 -5.71 8.82 -3.84
N ASN A 415 -5.49 9.69 -4.82
CA ASN A 415 -6.13 11.01 -4.83
C ASN A 415 -7.65 10.87 -4.81
N ILE A 416 -8.29 11.73 -4.01
CA ILE A 416 -9.73 11.81 -3.95
C ILE A 416 -10.20 12.63 -5.16
N PRO A 417 -11.22 12.18 -5.91
CA PRO A 417 -11.79 12.97 -7.01
C PRO A 417 -12.30 14.30 -6.47
N GLY A 418 -11.81 15.39 -7.08
CA GLY A 418 -12.17 16.78 -6.75
C GLY A 418 -13.61 17.13 -7.05
#